data_AF-A0A933TG48-F1
#
_entry.id   AF-A0A933TG48-F1
#
_cell.length_a   1.000
_cell.length_b   1.000
_cell.length_c   1.000
_cell.angle_alpha   90.00
_cell.angle_beta   90.00
_cell.angle_gamma   90.00
#
_symmetry.space_group_name_H-M   'P 1'
#
loop_
_entity.id
_entity.type
_entity.pdbx_description
1 polymer ?
#
loop_
_entity_poly.entity_id
_entity_poly.type
_entity_poly.pdbx_seq_one_letter_code
_entity_poly.pdbx_strand_id
1 'polypeptide(L)'
;MKRKRTVRKPHGLPPGVFLSLFLMTLLLPRPVSTSVVVEVKLPRGYEMVSLGEVRVTQYTHHETGSRVTSSGYVLRDQDEGRVCAISRDWWRSRVKPGDLVWVGGRAQPCVALDTMALRNRKGLLQSRWVDIYITNRQAGLDFGIQKAPAFLIRRVRS
;
A
#
# COMPACT_ATOMS: atom_id res chain seq x y z
N MET A 1 30.91 46.68 -46.79
CA MET A 1 30.23 45.36 -46.74
C MET A 1 29.30 45.32 -45.52
N LYS A 2 27.98 45.27 -45.70
CA LYS A 2 26.98 45.22 -44.61
C LYS A 2 26.14 43.94 -44.75
N ARG A 3 26.13 43.07 -43.72
CA ARG A 3 25.32 41.83 -43.68
C ARG A 3 23.84 42.18 -43.44
N LYS A 4 22.95 41.76 -44.35
CA LYS A 4 21.50 41.80 -44.15
C LYS A 4 21.09 40.67 -43.19
N ARG A 5 20.49 41.03 -42.05
CA ARG A 5 19.77 40.11 -41.15
C ARG A 5 18.39 39.83 -41.74
N THR A 6 18.08 38.56 -42.01
CA THR A 6 16.74 38.12 -42.41
C THR A 6 15.90 37.90 -41.15
N VAL A 7 14.90 38.76 -40.93
CA VAL A 7 13.87 38.58 -39.90
C VAL A 7 12.84 37.59 -40.45
N ARG A 8 12.63 36.45 -39.78
CA ARG A 8 11.53 35.52 -40.11
C ARG A 8 10.21 36.09 -39.57
N LYS A 9 9.20 36.16 -40.43
CA LYS A 9 7.81 36.48 -40.07
C LYS A 9 7.22 35.38 -39.16
N PRO A 10 6.35 35.72 -38.20
CA PRO A 10 5.54 34.72 -37.53
C PRO A 10 4.43 34.25 -38.48
N HIS A 11 4.34 32.95 -38.70
CA HIS A 11 3.16 32.35 -39.33
C HIS A 11 2.06 32.29 -38.28
N GLY A 12 1.02 33.12 -38.48
CA GLY A 12 -0.22 33.04 -37.73
C GLY A 12 -0.88 31.68 -37.95
N LEU A 13 -1.26 31.03 -36.85
CA LEU A 13 -2.16 29.88 -36.85
C LEU A 13 -3.57 30.33 -37.26
N PRO A 14 -4.29 29.56 -38.11
CA PRO A 14 -5.63 29.92 -38.54
C PRO A 14 -6.63 29.83 -37.37
N PRO A 15 -7.55 30.81 -37.24
CA PRO A 15 -8.61 30.81 -36.23
C PRO A 15 -9.72 29.85 -36.67
N GLY A 16 -9.50 28.55 -36.49
CA GLY A 16 -10.50 27.55 -36.89
C GLY A 16 -10.39 26.19 -36.19
N VAL A 17 -9.38 25.98 -35.35
CA VAL A 17 -9.10 24.64 -34.77
C VAL A 17 -9.49 24.54 -33.29
N PHE A 18 -9.96 25.63 -32.67
CA PHE A 18 -10.22 25.66 -31.22
C PHE A 18 -11.62 25.18 -30.78
N LEU A 19 -12.49 24.73 -31.69
CA LEU A 19 -13.89 24.42 -31.36
C LEU A 19 -14.32 22.96 -31.63
N SER A 20 -13.41 21.99 -31.57
CA SER A 20 -13.78 20.57 -31.74
C SER A 20 -13.12 19.59 -30.76
N LEU A 21 -12.44 20.09 -29.73
CA LEU A 21 -11.79 19.23 -28.72
C LEU A 21 -12.49 19.23 -27.35
N PHE A 22 -13.72 19.72 -27.26
CA PHE A 22 -14.45 19.84 -25.99
C PHE A 22 -15.68 18.93 -25.87
N LEU A 23 -15.93 18.05 -26.85
CA LEU A 23 -17.15 17.21 -26.89
C LEU A 23 -16.86 15.70 -26.98
N MET A 24 -15.77 15.24 -26.36
CA MET A 24 -15.34 13.83 -26.35
C MET A 24 -14.81 13.38 -24.97
N THR A 25 -15.42 13.84 -23.87
CA THR A 25 -15.05 13.42 -22.50
C THR A 25 -16.20 12.84 -21.67
N LEU A 26 -17.41 12.72 -22.23
CA LEU A 26 -18.59 12.29 -21.44
C LEU A 26 -18.94 10.79 -21.52
N LEU A 27 -18.12 9.95 -22.15
CA LEU A 27 -18.38 8.51 -22.28
C LEU A 27 -17.19 7.63 -21.88
N LEU A 28 -16.35 8.10 -20.95
CA LEU A 28 -15.45 7.18 -20.26
C LEU A 28 -16.29 6.33 -19.31
N PRO A 29 -16.33 4.99 -19.46
CA PRO A 29 -16.94 4.13 -18.46
C PRO A 29 -16.21 4.42 -17.15
N ARG A 30 -16.96 4.92 -16.16
CA ARG A 30 -16.43 5.06 -14.81
C ARG A 30 -15.92 3.68 -14.39
N PRO A 31 -14.69 3.55 -13.88
CA PRO A 31 -14.27 2.28 -13.31
C PRO A 31 -15.25 1.96 -12.18
N VAL A 32 -16.13 0.99 -12.43
CA VAL A 32 -16.99 0.44 -11.40
C VAL A 32 -16.01 -0.23 -10.44
N SER A 33 -15.83 0.38 -9.28
CA SER A 33 -15.11 -0.20 -8.16
C SER A 33 -15.88 -1.44 -7.73
N THR A 34 -15.65 -2.56 -8.41
CA THR A 34 -16.04 -3.87 -7.94
C THR A 34 -15.15 -4.14 -6.74
N SER A 35 -15.68 -3.82 -5.56
CA SER A 35 -15.11 -4.35 -4.32
C SER A 35 -15.20 -5.86 -4.43
N VAL A 36 -14.08 -6.50 -4.79
CA VAL A 36 -13.97 -7.96 -4.78
C VAL A 36 -14.05 -8.36 -3.31
N VAL A 37 -15.26 -8.78 -2.90
CA VAL A 37 -15.46 -9.41 -1.60
C VAL A 37 -14.84 -10.79 -1.71
N VAL A 38 -13.55 -10.89 -1.36
CA VAL A 38 -12.88 -12.19 -1.24
C VAL A 38 -13.43 -12.84 0.04
N GLU A 39 -14.30 -13.83 -0.12
CA GLU A 39 -14.75 -14.66 0.99
C GLU A 39 -13.58 -15.54 1.48
N VAL A 40 -13.05 -15.23 2.66
CA VAL A 40 -11.93 -15.98 3.24
C VAL A 40 -12.48 -17.24 3.90
N LYS A 41 -12.31 -18.40 3.23
CA LYS A 41 -12.60 -19.70 3.84
C LYS A 41 -11.46 -20.09 4.79
N LEU A 42 -11.73 -20.08 6.09
CA LEU A 42 -10.77 -20.53 7.10
C LEU A 42 -10.79 -22.06 7.25
N PRO A 43 -9.64 -22.70 7.54
CA PRO A 43 -9.61 -24.10 7.93
C PRO A 43 -10.43 -24.35 9.21
N ARG A 44 -10.92 -25.58 9.38
CA ARG A 44 -11.63 -25.98 10.60
C ARG A 44 -10.75 -25.74 11.83
N GLY A 45 -11.36 -25.19 12.89
CA GLY A 45 -10.66 -24.87 14.13
C GLY A 45 -9.93 -23.53 14.12
N TYR A 46 -10.14 -22.70 13.10
CA TYR A 46 -9.68 -21.31 13.07
C TYR A 46 -10.83 -20.32 13.03
N GLU A 47 -10.59 -19.14 13.59
CA GLU A 47 -11.51 -18.00 13.60
C GLU A 47 -10.80 -16.72 13.16
N MET A 48 -11.58 -15.74 12.71
CA MET A 48 -11.12 -14.38 12.43
C MET A 48 -11.56 -13.44 13.55
N VAL A 49 -10.60 -12.93 14.31
CA VAL A 49 -10.82 -11.94 15.36
C VAL A 49 -10.63 -10.55 14.77
N SER A 50 -11.67 -9.71 14.81
CA SER A 50 -11.59 -8.36 14.25
C SER A 50 -10.58 -7.48 15.00
N LEU A 51 -9.71 -6.82 14.22
CA LEU A 51 -8.85 -5.72 14.68
C LEU A 51 -9.46 -4.35 14.32
N GLY A 52 -10.59 -4.34 13.61
CA GLY A 52 -11.28 -3.16 13.11
C GLY A 52 -10.59 -2.50 11.92
N GLU A 53 -10.96 -1.26 11.61
CA GLU A 53 -10.31 -0.48 10.55
C GLU A 53 -8.85 -0.14 10.93
N VAL A 54 -7.94 -0.33 9.97
CA VAL A 54 -6.52 -0.01 10.07
C VAL A 54 -6.09 0.90 8.94
N ARG A 55 -4.97 1.59 9.15
CA ARG A 55 -4.19 2.16 8.06
C ARG A 55 -3.22 1.13 7.54
N VAL A 56 -3.20 0.96 6.23
CA VAL A 56 -2.33 0.03 5.54
C VAL A 56 -1.31 0.83 4.75
N THR A 57 -0.05 0.48 4.92
CA THR A 57 1.06 0.99 4.09
C THR A 57 1.91 -0.16 3.60
N GLN A 58 2.96 0.17 2.86
CA GLN A 58 3.99 -0.78 2.49
C GLN A 58 5.36 -0.26 2.89
N TYR A 59 6.24 -1.18 3.30
CA TYR A 59 7.62 -0.89 3.65
C TYR A 59 8.56 -1.82 2.91
N THR A 60 9.77 -1.33 2.69
CA THR A 60 10.88 -2.11 2.19
C THR A 60 11.98 -2.16 3.25
N HIS A 61 12.84 -3.17 3.17
CA HIS A 61 14.08 -3.14 3.92
C HIS A 61 14.98 -2.05 3.33
N HIS A 62 15.77 -1.39 4.17
CA HIS A 62 16.79 -0.49 3.64
C HIS A 62 17.84 -1.31 2.88
N GLU A 63 18.22 -0.90 1.67
CA GLU A 63 19.27 -1.56 0.87
C GLU A 63 20.60 -1.69 1.63
N THR A 64 20.85 -0.78 2.58
CA THR A 64 22.02 -0.76 3.46
C THR A 64 21.72 -1.18 4.91
N GLY A 65 20.47 -1.57 5.21
CA GLY A 65 20.01 -1.88 6.56
C GLY A 65 19.82 -3.37 6.80
N SER A 66 19.66 -3.70 8.08
CA SER A 66 19.35 -5.07 8.48
C SER A 66 18.01 -5.51 7.91
N ARG A 67 17.99 -6.68 7.26
CA ARG A 67 16.76 -7.40 6.88
C ARG A 67 16.12 -8.14 8.07
N VAL A 68 16.64 -7.96 9.29
CA VAL A 68 16.15 -8.64 10.49
C VAL A 68 14.95 -7.88 11.07
N THR A 69 13.81 -8.56 11.19
CA THR A 69 12.60 -8.04 11.80
C THR A 69 12.70 -8.01 13.33
N SER A 70 11.73 -7.35 13.99
CA SER A 70 11.62 -7.33 15.45
C SER A 70 11.39 -8.70 16.10
N SER A 71 10.96 -9.71 15.34
CA SER A 71 10.90 -11.11 15.81
C SER A 71 12.22 -11.87 15.68
N GLY A 72 13.25 -11.28 15.07
CA GLY A 72 14.52 -11.92 14.74
C GLY A 72 14.54 -12.66 13.41
N TYR A 73 13.47 -12.60 12.61
CA TYR A 73 13.42 -13.23 11.29
C TYR A 73 14.14 -12.40 10.23
N VAL A 74 14.88 -13.05 9.32
CA VAL A 74 15.56 -12.38 8.21
C VAL A 74 14.67 -12.36 6.97
N LEU A 75 14.20 -11.17 6.58
CA LEU A 75 13.38 -10.95 5.38
C LEU A 75 14.10 -11.40 4.10
N ARG A 76 13.35 -12.04 3.21
CA ARG A 76 13.78 -12.49 1.89
C ARG A 76 12.85 -11.90 0.83
N ASP A 77 13.30 -11.85 -0.41
CA ASP A 77 12.51 -11.25 -1.50
C ASP A 77 11.20 -12.03 -1.74
N GLN A 78 11.21 -13.35 -1.55
CA GLN A 78 10.04 -14.23 -1.59
C GLN A 78 8.99 -13.97 -0.50
N ASP A 79 9.31 -13.16 0.51
CA ASP A 79 8.40 -12.78 1.59
C ASP A 79 7.54 -11.55 1.24
N GLU A 80 7.74 -10.97 0.05
CA GLU A 80 6.94 -9.87 -0.47
C GLU A 80 5.44 -10.17 -0.38
N GLY A 81 4.71 -9.26 0.25
CA GLY A 81 3.28 -9.37 0.47
C GLY A 81 2.87 -10.45 1.48
N ARG A 82 3.82 -11.18 2.09
CA ARG A 82 3.59 -12.28 3.05
C ARG A 82 4.01 -11.94 4.47
N VAL A 83 4.86 -10.94 4.67
CA VAL A 83 5.27 -10.47 5.99
C VAL A 83 4.74 -9.06 6.23
N CYS A 84 4.38 -8.76 7.47
CA CYS A 84 3.95 -7.42 7.85
C CYS A 84 4.52 -6.96 9.18
N ALA A 85 4.65 -5.63 9.28
CA ALA A 85 4.93 -4.93 10.51
C ALA A 85 3.62 -4.43 11.13
N ILE A 86 3.47 -4.61 12.43
CA ILE A 86 2.27 -4.19 13.17
C ILE A 86 2.60 -3.02 14.08
N SER A 87 1.67 -2.06 14.17
CA SER A 87 1.75 -0.96 15.13
C SER A 87 2.10 -1.42 16.55
N ARG A 88 2.97 -0.65 17.21
CA ARG A 88 3.62 -1.04 18.47
C ARG A 88 2.66 -1.32 19.61
N ASP A 89 1.56 -0.60 19.67
CA ASP A 89 0.47 -0.77 20.65
C ASP A 89 -0.18 -2.15 20.50
N TRP A 90 -0.43 -2.59 19.27
CA TRP A 90 -0.99 -3.92 19.00
C TRP A 90 0.04 -5.04 19.16
N TRP A 91 1.28 -4.83 18.74
CA TRP A 91 2.36 -5.81 18.95
C TRP A 91 2.55 -6.18 20.43
N ARG A 92 2.34 -5.22 21.34
CA ARG A 92 2.45 -5.47 22.78
C ARG A 92 1.26 -6.22 23.36
N SER A 93 0.05 -6.00 22.84
CA SER A 93 -1.19 -6.40 23.50
C SER A 93 -2.05 -7.39 22.74
N ARG A 94 -2.23 -7.21 21.42
CA ARG A 94 -3.25 -7.89 20.61
C ARG A 94 -2.71 -8.85 19.59
N VAL A 95 -1.53 -8.57 19.01
CA VAL A 95 -0.91 -9.36 17.95
C VAL A 95 0.46 -9.83 18.44
N LYS A 96 0.78 -11.10 18.26
CA LYS A 96 2.05 -11.70 18.67
C LYS A 96 2.92 -12.03 17.45
N PRO A 97 4.26 -12.11 17.61
CA PRO A 97 5.12 -12.58 16.53
C PRO A 97 4.64 -13.93 15.98
N GLY A 98 4.48 -14.03 14.66
CA GLY A 98 4.01 -15.24 13.98
C GLY A 98 2.49 -15.30 13.75
N ASP A 99 1.72 -14.39 14.34
CA ASP A 99 0.28 -14.28 14.10
C ASP A 99 -0.03 -13.98 12.62
N LEU A 100 -1.10 -14.59 12.08
CA LEU A 100 -1.56 -14.34 10.72
C LEU A 100 -2.59 -13.20 10.70
N VAL A 101 -2.26 -12.11 10.01
CA VAL A 101 -3.12 -10.94 9.87
C VAL A 101 -3.66 -10.87 8.45
N TRP A 102 -4.99 -10.90 8.32
CA TRP A 102 -5.67 -10.66 7.05
C TRP A 102 -6.15 -9.21 6.98
N VAL A 103 -5.97 -8.58 5.82
CA VAL A 103 -6.38 -7.20 5.55
C VAL A 103 -7.36 -7.21 4.38
N GLY A 104 -8.49 -6.52 4.56
CA GLY A 104 -9.55 -6.40 3.57
C GLY A 104 -9.03 -5.93 2.20
N GLY A 105 -9.54 -6.56 1.13
CA GLY A 105 -9.11 -6.28 -0.24
C GLY A 105 -7.79 -6.92 -0.64
N ARG A 106 -7.15 -7.72 0.23
CA ARG A 106 -5.98 -8.53 -0.12
C ARG A 106 -6.35 -9.99 -0.35
N ALA A 107 -5.67 -10.62 -1.31
CA ALA A 107 -5.86 -12.03 -1.63
C ALA A 107 -5.30 -12.99 -0.57
N GLN A 108 -4.28 -12.57 0.20
CA GLN A 108 -3.59 -13.42 1.17
C GLN A 108 -3.30 -12.68 2.49
N PRO A 109 -3.28 -13.40 3.63
CA PRO A 109 -2.82 -12.85 4.91
C PRO A 109 -1.30 -12.63 4.91
N CYS A 110 -0.84 -11.81 5.86
CA CYS A 110 0.57 -11.62 6.16
C CYS A 110 0.89 -12.17 7.57
N VAL A 111 2.11 -12.66 7.76
CA VAL A 111 2.64 -13.04 9.06
C VAL A 111 3.18 -11.80 9.76
N ALA A 112 2.69 -11.52 10.97
CA ALA A 112 3.18 -10.44 11.81
C ALA A 112 4.55 -10.81 12.39
N LEU A 113 5.63 -10.37 11.73
CA LEU A 113 7.00 -10.66 12.18
C LEU A 113 7.76 -9.40 12.59
N ASP A 114 7.22 -8.22 12.31
CA ASP A 114 7.87 -6.96 12.63
C ASP A 114 6.96 -5.99 13.37
N THR A 115 7.55 -4.94 13.95
CA THR A 115 6.81 -3.87 14.60
C THR A 115 7.23 -2.50 14.10
N MET A 116 6.28 -1.59 14.07
CA MET A 116 6.51 -0.21 13.65
C MET A 116 7.02 0.64 14.82
N ALA A 117 7.68 1.74 14.50
CA ALA A 117 7.91 2.79 15.48
C ALA A 117 6.58 3.36 15.99
N LEU A 118 6.57 3.91 17.21
CA LEU A 118 5.36 4.55 17.76
C LEU A 118 4.94 5.76 16.92
N ARG A 119 5.93 6.50 16.40
CA ARG A 119 5.75 7.66 15.53
C ARG A 119 6.66 7.54 14.32
N ASN A 120 6.19 8.05 13.18
CA ASN A 120 7.04 8.16 12.00
C ASN A 120 8.00 9.36 12.09
N ARG A 121 8.85 9.55 11.08
CA ARG A 121 9.84 10.66 11.01
C ARG A 121 9.20 12.07 11.01
N LYS A 122 7.90 12.19 10.71
CA LYS A 122 7.14 13.45 10.75
C LYS A 122 6.37 13.63 12.06
N GLY A 123 6.57 12.76 13.06
CA GLY A 123 5.90 12.82 14.36
C GLY A 123 4.47 12.24 14.38
N LEU A 124 3.97 11.72 13.26
CA LEU A 124 2.63 11.13 13.17
C LEU A 124 2.58 9.84 13.98
N LEU A 125 1.60 9.74 14.88
CA LEU A 125 1.34 8.52 15.66
C LEU A 125 0.89 7.37 14.73
N GLN A 126 1.56 6.24 14.85
CA GLN A 126 1.31 5.04 14.04
C GLN A 126 0.49 3.99 14.80
N SER A 127 -0.61 4.41 15.44
CA SER A 127 -1.54 3.47 16.13
C SER A 127 -2.53 2.87 15.15
N ARG A 128 -2.74 1.55 15.21
CA ARG A 128 -3.61 0.76 14.30
C ARG A 128 -3.14 0.77 12.85
N TRP A 129 -1.84 0.54 12.67
CA TRP A 129 -1.21 0.43 11.35
C TRP A 129 -0.78 -1.01 11.09
N VAL A 130 -0.86 -1.38 9.81
CA VAL A 130 -0.30 -2.60 9.24
C VAL A 130 0.55 -2.20 8.06
N ASP A 131 1.84 -2.50 8.12
CA ASP A 131 2.80 -2.22 7.05
C ASP A 131 3.13 -3.53 6.32
N ILE A 132 2.87 -3.62 5.03
CA ILE A 132 3.13 -4.84 4.26
C ILE A 132 4.52 -4.78 3.66
N TYR A 133 5.30 -5.83 3.85
CA TYR A 133 6.62 -5.92 3.29
C TYR A 133 6.57 -6.03 1.76
N ILE A 134 7.39 -5.25 1.08
CA ILE A 134 7.61 -5.28 -0.36
C ILE A 134 9.11 -5.14 -0.66
N THR A 135 9.55 -5.61 -1.83
CA THR A 135 10.92 -5.39 -2.29
C THR A 135 11.07 -4.10 -3.09
N ASN A 136 10.08 -3.77 -3.93
CA ASN A 136 10.12 -2.59 -4.79
C ASN A 136 9.70 -1.32 -4.03
N ARG A 137 10.67 -0.47 -3.70
CA ARG A 137 10.43 0.81 -3.00
C ARG A 137 9.42 1.73 -3.72
N GLN A 138 9.45 1.80 -5.05
CA GLN A 138 8.56 2.67 -5.80
C GLN A 138 7.11 2.23 -5.66
N ALA A 139 6.85 0.92 -5.72
CA ALA A 139 5.52 0.36 -5.50
C ALA A 139 4.93 0.77 -4.14
N GLY A 140 5.77 0.84 -3.10
CA GLY A 140 5.33 1.27 -1.76
C GLY A 140 5.00 2.75 -1.67
N LEU A 141 5.71 3.60 -2.42
CA LEU A 141 5.39 5.02 -2.53
C LEU A 141 4.07 5.24 -3.28
N ASP A 142 3.87 4.51 -4.37
CA ASP A 142 2.67 4.61 -5.22
C ASP A 142 1.42 4.07 -4.50
N PHE A 143 1.59 3.09 -3.62
CA PHE A 143 0.50 2.52 -2.83
C PHE A 143 -0.14 3.54 -1.86
N GLY A 144 0.67 4.43 -1.30
CA GLY A 144 0.22 5.44 -0.34
C GLY A 144 -0.28 4.86 0.99
N ILE A 145 -1.23 5.56 1.61
CA ILE A 145 -1.90 5.10 2.83
C ILE A 145 -3.34 4.73 2.48
N GLN A 146 -3.70 3.47 2.73
CA GLN A 146 -5.06 2.98 2.52
C GLN A 146 -5.74 2.69 3.86
N LYS A 147 -7.07 2.61 3.84
CA LYS A 147 -7.87 2.15 4.98
C LYS A 147 -8.53 0.84 4.61
N ALA A 148 -8.44 -0.15 5.50
CA ALA A 148 -9.07 -1.44 5.32
C ALA A 148 -9.43 -2.06 6.67
N PRO A 149 -10.45 -2.94 6.75
CA PRO A 149 -10.64 -3.76 7.92
C PRO A 149 -9.50 -4.78 8.03
N ALA A 150 -9.03 -5.05 9.25
CA ALA A 150 -8.05 -6.09 9.52
C ALA A 150 -8.58 -7.10 10.52
N PHE A 151 -8.11 -8.33 10.38
CA PHE A 151 -8.52 -9.47 11.18
C PHE A 151 -7.30 -10.31 11.52
N LEU A 152 -7.35 -10.92 12.68
CA LEU A 152 -6.35 -11.83 13.15
C LEU A 152 -6.89 -13.25 13.05
N ILE A 153 -6.17 -14.12 12.35
CA ILE A 153 -6.55 -15.52 12.19
C ILE A 153 -5.95 -16.30 13.37
N ARG A 154 -6.81 -16.90 14.19
CA ARG A 154 -6.40 -17.65 15.39
C ARG A 154 -7.01 -19.03 15.41
N ARG A 155 -6.32 -19.96 16.06
CA ARG A 155 -6.89 -21.27 16.38
C ARG A 155 -7.89 -21.11 17.53
N VAL A 156 -9.09 -21.65 17.34
CA VAL A 156 -10.11 -21.75 18.39
C VAL A 156 -9.56 -22.68 19.47
N ARG A 157 -9.42 -22.17 20.69
CA ARG A 157 -9.05 -22.99 21.85
C ARG A 157 -10.31 -23.70 22.34
N SER A 158 -10.37 -25.01 22.14
CA SER A 158 -11.34 -25.93 22.75
C SER A 158 -10.95 -26.27 24.18
#